data_AF-A0AAU3KA54-F1
#
_entry.id   AF-A0AAU3KA54-F1
#
_cell.length_a   1.000
_cell.length_b   1.000
_cell.length_c   1.000
_cell.angle_alpha   90.00
_cell.angle_beta   90.00
_cell.angle_gamma   90.00
#
_symmetry.space_group_name_H-M   'P 1'
#
loop_
_entity.id
_entity.type
_entity.pdbx_description
1 polymer ?
#
loop_
_entity_poly.entity_id
_entity_poly.type
_entity_poly.pdbx_seq_one_letter_code
_entity_poly.pdbx_strand_id
1 'polypeptide(L)'
;MRSLERHRDVGAYALGVLDEADAFRFEDHLMECPQCAAHVTEFGPATRQLLLYRRATPRSVHPMAQPGPTLLDRLLGEVANRRRAGRRRWLYAVAAAVVFAVAGPGIAIMASGDADRTQQVAATDERSGVWAQVTSENTVWGSQIELKVKDGAGPRACHLVAIADDGTEETLTNWNVPKQDARASTMMGASTFHPDQIDRYELRTADGLHLVTLDAP
;
A
#
# COMPACT_ATOMS: atom_id res chain seq x y z
N MET A 1 0.76 -32.46 -57.88
CA MET A 1 0.02 -31.61 -56.91
C MET A 1 0.65 -30.23 -56.89
N ARG A 2 -0.18 -29.19 -57.06
CA ARG A 2 0.25 -27.78 -57.18
C ARG A 2 0.75 -27.28 -55.82
N SER A 3 1.76 -26.41 -55.77
CA SER A 3 2.36 -25.91 -54.51
C SER A 3 1.33 -25.34 -53.52
N LEU A 4 0.26 -24.74 -54.03
CA LEU A 4 -0.84 -24.18 -53.22
C LEU A 4 -1.65 -25.24 -52.45
N GLU A 5 -1.72 -26.47 -52.96
CA GLU A 5 -2.39 -27.60 -52.28
C GLU A 5 -1.58 -28.01 -51.05
N ARG A 6 -0.25 -28.13 -51.18
CA ARG A 6 0.64 -28.52 -50.07
C ARG A 6 0.63 -27.51 -48.93
N HIS A 7 0.59 -26.21 -49.21
CA HIS A 7 0.53 -25.20 -48.14
C HIS A 7 -0.77 -25.24 -47.31
N ARG A 8 -1.86 -25.82 -47.84
CA ARG A 8 -3.13 -25.98 -47.11
C ARG A 8 -3.10 -27.18 -46.16
N ASP A 9 -2.24 -28.17 -46.42
CA ASP A 9 -2.16 -29.41 -45.64
C ASP A 9 -1.45 -29.23 -44.29
N VAL A 10 -0.84 -28.07 -44.03
CA VAL A 10 -0.12 -27.77 -42.78
C VAL A 10 -0.98 -27.98 -41.53
N GLY A 11 -2.27 -27.63 -41.58
CA GLY A 11 -3.19 -27.86 -40.47
C GLY A 11 -3.57 -29.33 -40.30
N ALA A 12 -3.75 -30.05 -41.42
CA ALA A 12 -4.04 -31.48 -41.41
C ALA A 12 -2.84 -32.30 -40.88
N TYR A 13 -1.63 -31.92 -41.28
CA TYR A 13 -0.38 -32.45 -40.74
C TYR A 13 -0.26 -32.18 -39.23
N ALA A 14 -0.45 -30.93 -38.81
CA ALA A 14 -0.36 -30.55 -37.40
C ALA A 14 -1.40 -31.25 -36.50
N LEU A 15 -2.56 -31.63 -37.05
CA LEU A 15 -3.59 -32.41 -36.34
C LEU A 15 -3.38 -33.93 -36.42
N GLY A 16 -2.42 -34.41 -37.22
CA GLY A 16 -2.14 -35.83 -37.44
C GLY A 16 -3.28 -36.56 -38.14
N VAL A 17 -3.97 -35.89 -39.09
CA VAL A 17 -5.10 -36.47 -39.84
C VAL A 17 -4.76 -36.82 -41.29
N LEU A 18 -3.56 -36.48 -41.75
CA LEU A 18 -3.05 -36.94 -43.04
C LEU A 18 -2.79 -38.44 -43.01
N ASP A 19 -2.95 -39.10 -44.15
CA ASP A 19 -2.50 -40.48 -44.31
C ASP A 19 -0.96 -40.54 -44.36
N GLU A 20 -0.41 -41.76 -44.25
CA GLU A 20 1.03 -41.98 -44.19
C GLU A 20 1.76 -41.48 -45.45
N ALA A 21 1.15 -41.64 -46.63
CA ALA A 21 1.77 -41.27 -47.90
C ALA A 21 1.79 -39.75 -48.08
N ASP A 22 0.73 -39.05 -47.65
CA ASP A 22 0.62 -37.60 -47.70
C ASP A 22 1.46 -36.93 -46.61
N ALA A 23 1.56 -37.52 -45.42
CA ALA A 23 2.45 -37.05 -44.37
C ALA A 23 3.92 -37.06 -44.84
N PHE A 24 4.38 -38.18 -45.42
CA PHE A 24 5.75 -38.28 -45.94
C PHE A 24 6.06 -37.24 -47.03
N ARG A 25 5.13 -37.03 -47.97
CA ARG A 25 5.28 -35.98 -49.01
C ARG A 25 5.28 -34.57 -48.43
N PHE A 26 4.58 -34.34 -47.33
CA PHE A 26 4.55 -33.05 -46.64
C PHE A 26 5.83 -32.81 -45.84
N GLU A 27 6.41 -33.84 -45.23
CA GLU A 27 7.71 -33.76 -44.55
C GLU A 27 8.85 -33.38 -45.50
N ASP A 28 8.86 -33.95 -46.71
CA ASP A 28 9.79 -33.54 -47.78
C ASP A 28 9.64 -32.03 -48.11
N HIS A 29 8.39 -31.55 -48.19
CA HIS A 29 8.12 -30.12 -48.41
C HIS A 29 8.54 -29.22 -47.23
N LEU A 30 8.45 -29.71 -45.98
CA LEU A 30 8.88 -28.95 -44.80
C LEU A 30 10.38 -28.63 -44.84
N MET A 31 11.19 -29.50 -45.46
CA MET A 31 12.63 -29.27 -45.64
C MET A 31 12.93 -28.12 -46.62
N GLU A 32 12.01 -27.84 -47.54
CA GLU A 32 12.17 -26.82 -48.58
C GLU A 32 11.41 -25.51 -48.29
N CYS A 33 10.49 -25.50 -47.32
CA CYS A 33 9.62 -24.36 -47.02
C CYS A 33 9.65 -23.92 -45.55
N PRO A 34 10.41 -22.87 -45.18
CA PRO A 34 10.50 -22.40 -43.80
C PRO A 34 9.17 -21.82 -43.26
N GLN A 35 8.31 -21.30 -44.14
CA GLN A 35 7.01 -20.78 -43.76
C GLN A 35 6.07 -21.88 -43.25
N CYS A 36 6.05 -23.04 -43.92
CA CYS A 36 5.27 -24.19 -43.44
C CYS A 36 5.83 -24.76 -42.14
N ALA A 37 7.15 -24.81 -41.97
CA ALA A 37 7.78 -25.22 -40.70
C ALA A 37 7.39 -24.30 -39.53
N ALA A 38 7.35 -22.98 -39.77
CA ALA A 38 6.89 -22.02 -38.78
C ALA A 38 5.42 -22.23 -38.40
N HIS A 39 4.53 -22.40 -39.39
CA HIS A 39 3.10 -22.64 -39.16
C HIS A 39 2.83 -23.94 -38.38
N VAL A 40 3.54 -25.04 -38.63
CA VAL A 40 3.38 -26.29 -37.84
C VAL A 40 3.67 -26.03 -36.36
N THR A 41 4.72 -25.26 -36.07
CA THR A 41 5.09 -24.90 -34.69
C THR A 41 4.03 -24.00 -34.05
N GLU A 42 3.53 -23.02 -34.80
CA GLU A 42 2.47 -22.09 -34.37
C GLU A 42 1.16 -22.81 -34.03
N PHE A 43 0.81 -23.89 -34.75
CA PHE A 43 -0.39 -24.68 -34.45
C PHE A 43 -0.27 -25.56 -33.20
N GLY A 44 0.93 -25.75 -32.63
CA GLY A 44 1.15 -26.62 -31.48
C GLY A 44 0.19 -26.40 -30.29
N PRO A 45 0.01 -25.16 -29.80
CA PRO A 45 -0.95 -24.87 -28.73
C PRO A 45 -2.39 -25.20 -29.08
N ALA A 46 -2.83 -24.90 -30.31
CA ALA A 46 -4.19 -25.17 -30.77
C ALA A 46 -4.44 -26.68 -30.90
N THR A 47 -3.51 -27.42 -31.52
CA THR A 47 -3.55 -28.89 -31.61
C THR A 47 -3.62 -29.52 -30.23
N ARG A 48 -2.79 -29.06 -29.27
CA ARG A 48 -2.82 -29.56 -27.89
C ARG A 48 -4.20 -29.36 -27.26
N GLN A 49 -4.81 -28.20 -27.43
CA GLN A 49 -6.13 -27.92 -26.86
C GLN A 49 -7.22 -28.79 -27.50
N LEU A 50 -7.16 -29.01 -28.81
CA LEU A 50 -8.09 -29.90 -29.52
C LEU A 50 -7.93 -31.37 -29.08
N LEU A 51 -6.70 -31.82 -28.82
CA LEU A 51 -6.43 -33.15 -28.26
C LEU A 51 -6.99 -33.30 -26.85
N LEU A 52 -6.87 -32.27 -26.00
CA LEU A 52 -7.47 -32.27 -24.66
C LEU A 52 -8.99 -32.32 -24.73
N TYR A 53 -9.60 -31.51 -25.60
CA TYR A 53 -11.04 -31.53 -25.84
C TYR A 53 -11.52 -32.91 -26.30
N ARG A 54 -10.83 -33.53 -27.26
CA ARG A 54 -11.14 -34.88 -27.76
C ARG A 54 -11.05 -35.96 -26.67
N ARG A 55 -10.11 -35.83 -25.72
CA ARG A 55 -9.98 -36.77 -24.59
C ARG A 55 -11.06 -36.57 -23.54
N ALA A 56 -11.43 -35.32 -23.26
CA ALA A 56 -12.40 -34.98 -22.23
C ALA A 56 -13.86 -35.19 -22.68
N THR A 57 -14.12 -35.21 -23.99
CA THR A 57 -15.48 -35.20 -24.53
C THR A 57 -15.81 -36.52 -25.24
N PRO A 58 -16.89 -37.24 -24.84
CA PRO A 58 -17.37 -38.41 -25.55
C PRO A 58 -17.75 -38.09 -27.00
N ARG A 59 -17.50 -39.01 -27.94
CA ARG A 59 -17.81 -38.84 -29.38
C ARG A 59 -19.30 -38.58 -29.69
N SER A 60 -20.19 -38.83 -28.73
CA SER A 60 -21.63 -38.61 -28.84
C SER A 60 -22.05 -37.15 -28.59
N VAL A 61 -21.14 -36.29 -28.12
CA VAL A 61 -21.44 -34.88 -27.88
C VAL A 61 -21.08 -34.08 -29.13
N HIS A 62 -22.07 -33.42 -29.73
CA HIS A 62 -21.83 -32.52 -30.86
C HIS A 62 -20.91 -31.35 -30.42
N PRO A 63 -19.97 -30.89 -31.27
CA PRO A 63 -19.09 -29.76 -30.96
C PRO A 63 -19.84 -28.46 -30.65
N MET A 64 -21.08 -28.36 -31.15
CA MET A 64 -22.04 -27.27 -30.93
C MET A 64 -23.20 -27.72 -30.03
N ALA A 65 -22.96 -28.63 -29.09
CA ALA A 65 -24.01 -29.08 -28.17
C ALA A 65 -24.45 -27.91 -27.29
N GLN A 66 -25.68 -27.45 -27.52
CA GLN A 66 -26.32 -26.46 -26.67
C GLN A 66 -26.67 -27.14 -25.34
N PRO A 67 -26.36 -26.52 -24.19
CA PRO A 67 -26.74 -27.09 -22.91
C PRO A 67 -28.26 -27.24 -22.86
N GLY A 68 -28.73 -28.40 -22.37
CA GLY A 68 -30.16 -28.64 -22.21
C GLY A 68 -30.80 -27.55 -21.35
N PRO A 69 -32.08 -27.19 -21.60
CA PRO A 69 -32.73 -26.05 -20.95
C PRO A 69 -32.68 -26.14 -19.42
N THR A 70 -32.80 -27.35 -18.86
CA THR A 70 -32.71 -27.60 -17.42
C THR A 70 -31.33 -27.31 -16.82
N LEU A 71 -30.25 -27.57 -17.56
CA LEU A 71 -28.89 -27.27 -17.11
C LEU A 71 -28.63 -25.76 -17.16
N LEU A 72 -29.11 -25.10 -18.20
CA LEU A 72 -29.01 -23.64 -18.33
C LEU A 72 -29.76 -22.94 -17.20
N ASP A 73 -31.02 -23.32 -16.95
CA ASP A 73 -31.83 -22.74 -15.87
C ASP A 73 -31.18 -22.94 -14.50
N ARG A 74 -30.57 -24.12 -14.27
CA ARG A 74 -29.84 -24.40 -13.02
C ARG A 74 -28.61 -23.50 -12.87
N LEU A 75 -27.84 -23.30 -13.94
CA LEU A 75 -26.65 -22.44 -13.93
C LEU A 75 -27.02 -20.97 -13.74
N LEU A 76 -28.06 -20.49 -14.44
CA LEU A 76 -28.57 -19.13 -14.28
C LEU A 76 -29.14 -18.91 -12.87
N GLY A 77 -29.85 -19.91 -12.31
CA GLY A 77 -30.31 -19.89 -10.93
C GLY A 77 -29.16 -19.82 -9.91
N GLU A 78 -28.10 -20.59 -10.13
CA GLU A 78 -26.90 -20.57 -9.27
C GLU A 78 -26.18 -19.21 -9.33
N VAL A 79 -26.00 -18.63 -10.53
CA VAL A 79 -25.42 -17.29 -10.70
C VAL A 79 -26.31 -16.23 -10.05
N ALA A 80 -27.63 -16.32 -10.20
CA ALA A 80 -28.57 -15.40 -9.56
C ALA A 80 -28.49 -15.46 -8.03
N ASN A 81 -28.36 -16.67 -7.46
CA ASN A 81 -28.18 -16.87 -6.02
C ASN A 81 -26.88 -16.27 -5.51
N ARG A 82 -25.76 -16.47 -6.22
CA ARG A 82 -24.46 -15.86 -5.87
C ARG A 82 -24.50 -14.35 -5.94
N ARG A 83 -25.12 -13.78 -6.99
CA ARG A 83 -25.32 -12.32 -7.11
C ARG A 83 -26.18 -11.78 -5.97
N ARG A 84 -27.25 -12.49 -5.59
CA ARG A 84 -28.13 -12.09 -4.49
C ARG A 84 -27.41 -12.15 -3.13
N ALA A 85 -26.56 -13.16 -2.91
CA ALA A 85 -25.71 -13.25 -1.72
C ALA A 85 -24.67 -12.11 -1.66
N GLY A 86 -24.01 -11.80 -2.79
CA GLY A 86 -23.11 -10.66 -2.91
C GLY A 86 -23.81 -9.33 -2.65
N ARG A 87 -25.00 -9.12 -3.23
CA ARG A 87 -25.81 -7.92 -3.00
C ARG A 87 -26.24 -7.79 -1.54
N ARG A 88 -26.60 -8.90 -0.86
CA ARG A 88 -26.88 -8.89 0.58
C ARG A 88 -25.65 -8.50 1.39
N ARG A 89 -24.47 -9.07 1.10
CA ARG A 89 -23.19 -8.68 1.75
C ARG A 89 -22.87 -7.20 1.54
N TRP A 90 -23.09 -6.68 0.33
CA TRP A 90 -22.90 -5.26 0.04
C TRP A 90 -23.92 -4.38 0.78
N LEU A 91 -25.19 -4.80 0.86
CA LEU A 91 -26.20 -4.11 1.67
C LEU A 91 -25.84 -4.12 3.17
N TYR A 92 -25.28 -5.21 3.69
CA TYR A 92 -24.76 -5.25 5.06
C TYR A 92 -23.54 -4.33 5.23
N ALA A 93 -22.65 -4.24 4.23
CA ALA A 93 -21.53 -3.30 4.26
C ALA A 93 -22.00 -1.83 4.23
N VAL A 94 -23.01 -1.51 3.42
CA VAL A 94 -23.65 -0.18 3.39
C VAL A 94 -24.35 0.12 4.71
N ALA A 95 -25.10 -0.84 5.26
CA ALA A 95 -25.74 -0.69 6.57
C ALA A 95 -24.70 -0.47 7.68
N ALA A 96 -23.60 -1.22 7.68
CA ALA A 96 -22.47 -1.02 8.59
C ALA A 96 -21.84 0.37 8.39
N ALA A 97 -21.66 0.83 7.16
CA ALA A 97 -21.14 2.18 6.88
C ALA A 97 -22.08 3.28 7.41
N VAL A 98 -23.41 3.11 7.31
CA VAL A 98 -24.39 4.03 7.91
C VAL A 98 -24.31 4.00 9.44
N VAL A 99 -24.18 2.82 10.04
CA VAL A 99 -23.94 2.69 11.50
C VAL A 99 -22.64 3.38 11.90
N PHE A 100 -21.54 3.19 11.18
CA PHE A 100 -20.28 3.91 11.42
C PHE A 100 -20.39 5.41 11.15
N ALA A 101 -21.23 5.86 10.21
CA ALA A 101 -21.43 7.29 9.93
C ALA A 101 -22.32 7.99 10.97
N VAL A 102 -23.21 7.26 11.64
CA VAL A 102 -24.08 7.80 12.71
C VAL A 102 -23.46 7.61 14.09
N ALA A 103 -22.76 6.49 14.33
CA ALA A 103 -22.00 6.24 15.55
C ALA A 103 -20.62 6.92 15.52
N GLY A 104 -20.05 7.19 14.34
CA GLY A 104 -18.73 7.83 14.17
C GLY A 104 -18.65 9.23 14.76
N PRO A 105 -19.64 10.12 14.56
CA PRO A 105 -19.71 11.41 15.25
C PRO A 105 -19.89 11.24 16.76
N GLY A 106 -20.70 10.27 17.20
CA GLY A 106 -20.90 9.99 18.63
C GLY A 106 -19.64 9.45 19.32
N ILE A 107 -18.86 8.63 18.62
CA ILE A 107 -17.56 8.14 19.08
C ILE A 107 -16.50 9.25 18.96
N ALA A 108 -16.54 10.14 17.98
CA ALA A 108 -15.64 11.30 17.92
C ALA A 108 -15.90 12.29 19.07
N ILE A 109 -17.16 12.44 19.49
CA ILE A 109 -17.55 13.28 20.65
C ILE A 109 -17.31 12.54 21.99
N MET A 110 -17.22 11.20 22.00
CA MET A 110 -16.77 10.44 23.18
C MET A 110 -15.24 10.20 23.21
N ALA A 111 -14.55 10.29 22.07
CA ALA A 111 -13.10 10.19 21.93
C ALA A 111 -12.41 11.55 22.12
N SER A 112 -13.17 12.66 22.14
CA SER A 112 -12.76 13.91 22.80
C SER A 112 -12.72 13.81 24.33
N GLY A 113 -12.52 12.59 24.87
CA GLY A 113 -12.07 12.32 26.23
C GLY A 113 -10.59 11.91 26.30
N ASP A 114 -9.85 11.93 25.19
CA ASP A 114 -8.40 11.65 25.14
C ASP A 114 -7.63 12.75 24.38
N ALA A 115 -8.17 13.97 24.36
CA ALA A 115 -7.48 15.18 23.94
C ALA A 115 -6.49 15.69 25.03
N ASP A 116 -6.04 14.79 25.90
CA ASP A 116 -5.27 15.09 27.12
C ASP A 116 -3.86 14.48 27.11
N ARG A 117 -3.42 13.84 26.01
CA ARG A 117 -2.08 13.22 25.92
C ARG A 117 -1.07 13.93 25.02
N THR A 118 -1.49 14.94 24.26
CA THR A 118 -0.57 15.72 23.43
C THR A 118 -0.62 17.17 23.84
N GLN A 119 0.42 17.60 24.53
CA GLN A 119 0.60 18.97 24.97
C GLN A 119 1.47 19.72 23.98
N GLN A 120 1.14 20.98 23.71
CA GLN A 120 1.92 21.81 22.80
C GLN A 120 2.08 23.21 23.36
N VAL A 121 3.32 23.65 23.48
CA VAL A 121 3.68 25.00 23.92
C VAL A 121 4.62 25.63 22.91
N ALA A 122 4.44 26.93 22.66
CA ALA A 122 5.34 27.72 21.83
C ALA A 122 5.66 29.05 22.52
N ALA A 123 6.91 29.49 22.41
CA ALA A 123 7.37 30.77 22.94
C ALA A 123 8.40 31.41 22.02
N THR A 124 8.50 32.74 22.10
CA THR A 124 9.58 33.53 21.48
C THR A 124 10.24 34.35 22.58
N ASP A 125 11.56 34.28 22.69
CA ASP A 125 12.28 35.17 23.61
C ASP A 125 12.68 36.46 22.89
N GLU A 126 12.27 37.61 23.45
CA GLU A 126 12.51 38.91 22.84
C GLU A 126 14.00 39.31 22.85
N ARG A 127 14.78 38.80 23.80
CA ARG A 127 16.19 39.16 23.98
C ARG A 127 17.11 38.39 23.03
N SER A 128 16.88 37.09 22.88
CA SER A 128 17.64 36.22 21.98
C SER A 128 17.08 36.21 20.56
N GLY A 129 15.79 36.54 20.39
CA GLY A 129 15.08 36.46 19.12
C GLY A 129 14.79 35.04 18.66
N VAL A 130 15.00 34.04 19.52
CA VAL A 130 14.78 32.62 19.22
C VAL A 130 13.31 32.28 19.45
N TRP A 131 12.72 31.58 18.48
CA TRP A 131 11.40 30.96 18.62
C TRP A 131 11.53 29.46 18.78
N ALA A 132 10.74 28.89 19.69
CA ALA A 132 10.67 27.46 19.89
C ALA A 132 9.22 27.00 20.08
N GLN A 133 8.96 25.77 19.69
CA GLN A 133 7.71 25.06 19.93
C GLN A 133 8.02 23.62 20.31
N VAL A 134 7.47 23.19 21.44
CA VAL A 134 7.60 21.83 21.96
C VAL A 134 6.23 21.15 21.85
N THR A 135 6.22 19.97 21.25
CA THR A 135 5.06 19.07 21.26
C THR A 135 5.45 17.84 22.07
N SER A 136 4.71 17.58 23.15
CA SER A 136 4.97 16.49 24.07
C SER A 136 3.82 15.49 24.02
N GLU A 137 4.14 14.25 23.69
CA GLU A 137 3.20 13.13 23.67
C GLU A 137 3.45 12.21 24.86
N ASN A 138 2.41 11.96 25.65
CA ASN A 138 2.47 11.04 26.77
C ASN A 138 2.54 9.58 26.29
N THR A 139 3.54 8.84 26.78
CA THR A 139 3.75 7.42 26.47
C THR A 139 3.81 6.59 27.75
N VAL A 140 3.89 5.25 27.61
CA VAL A 140 4.04 4.36 28.78
C VAL A 140 5.39 4.47 29.50
N TRP A 141 6.39 5.08 28.87
CA TRP A 141 7.76 5.17 29.38
C TRP A 141 8.19 6.61 29.73
N GLY A 142 7.28 7.58 29.64
CA GLY A 142 7.55 9.00 29.86
C GLY A 142 7.00 9.83 28.70
N SER A 143 7.78 10.80 28.20
CA SER A 143 7.34 11.71 27.15
C SER A 143 8.17 11.60 25.88
N GLN A 144 7.49 11.53 24.73
CA GLN A 144 8.11 11.73 23.43
C GLN A 144 8.00 13.21 23.04
N ILE A 145 9.12 13.82 22.65
CA ILE A 145 9.22 15.27 22.44
C ILE A 145 9.59 15.57 20.99
N GLU A 146 8.79 16.40 20.33
CA GLU A 146 9.15 17.06 19.07
C GLU A 146 9.41 18.55 19.34
N LEU A 147 10.64 19.00 19.10
CA LEU A 147 11.04 20.40 19.18
C LEU A 147 11.15 20.99 17.79
N LYS A 148 10.51 22.13 17.56
CA LYS A 148 10.77 23.02 16.42
C LYS A 148 11.42 24.29 16.92
N VAL A 149 12.57 24.65 16.37
CA VAL A 149 13.30 25.86 16.74
C VAL A 149 13.60 26.71 15.51
N LYS A 150 13.53 28.02 15.66
CA LYS A 150 14.02 29.00 14.69
C LYS A 150 14.99 29.94 15.41
N ASP A 151 16.27 29.81 15.07
CA ASP A 151 17.37 30.60 15.62
C ASP A 151 18.15 31.25 14.46
N GLY A 152 18.17 32.58 14.43
CA GLY A 152 18.87 33.37 13.40
C GLY A 152 20.30 33.76 13.77
N ALA A 153 20.77 33.43 14.98
CA ALA A 153 22.04 33.90 15.53
C ALA A 153 23.18 32.86 15.43
N GLY A 154 23.03 31.82 14.60
CA GLY A 154 24.00 30.74 14.42
C GLY A 154 25.34 31.16 13.78
N PRO A 155 26.38 30.28 13.80
CA PRO A 155 26.35 28.89 14.24
C PRO A 155 26.71 28.69 15.72
N ARG A 156 25.95 27.85 16.43
CA ARG A 156 26.17 27.50 17.85
C ARG A 156 25.60 26.11 18.18
N ALA A 157 26.15 25.47 19.20
CA ALA A 157 25.61 24.21 19.74
C ALA A 157 24.56 24.51 20.80
N CYS A 158 23.42 23.82 20.73
CA CYS A 158 22.27 24.00 21.62
C CYS A 158 21.73 22.66 22.14
N HIS A 159 20.99 22.71 23.24
CA HIS A 159 20.28 21.59 23.79
C HIS A 159 18.95 22.03 24.42
N LEU A 160 18.01 21.09 24.51
CA LEU A 160 16.72 21.27 25.18
C LEU A 160 16.76 20.53 26.51
N VAL A 161 16.32 21.20 27.57
CA VAL A 161 16.23 20.67 28.93
C VAL A 161 14.76 20.70 29.35
N ALA A 162 14.25 19.59 29.89
CA ALA A 162 13.01 19.58 30.66
C ALA A 162 13.33 19.78 32.14
N ILE A 163 12.52 20.57 32.82
CA ILE A 163 12.60 20.81 34.26
C ILE A 163 11.32 20.26 34.87
N ALA A 164 11.46 19.27 35.73
CA ALA A 164 10.32 18.66 36.43
C ALA A 164 9.78 19.58 37.53
N ASP A 165 8.58 19.28 38.03
CA ASP A 165 7.95 20.01 39.15
C ASP A 165 8.80 20.02 40.43
N ASP A 166 9.64 19.00 40.61
CA ASP A 166 10.58 18.89 41.73
C ASP A 166 11.91 19.63 41.50
N GLY A 167 12.07 20.27 40.34
CA GLY A 167 13.26 21.00 39.91
C GLY A 167 14.35 20.14 39.29
N THR A 168 14.15 18.83 39.11
CA THR A 168 15.11 17.96 38.43
C THR A 168 15.23 18.33 36.96
N GLU A 169 16.46 18.48 36.47
CA GLU A 169 16.74 18.81 35.07
C GLU A 169 17.10 17.55 34.27
N GLU A 170 16.47 17.34 33.11
CA GLU A 170 16.80 16.28 32.15
C GLU A 170 17.07 16.87 30.74
N THR A 171 18.24 16.56 30.16
CA THR A 171 18.54 16.98 28.78
C THR A 171 17.90 16.04 27.78
N LEU A 172 16.99 16.56 26.96
CA LEU A 172 16.14 15.78 26.06
C LEU A 172 16.79 15.52 24.69
N THR A 173 17.48 16.54 24.15
CA THR A 173 18.10 16.48 22.82
C THR A 173 19.14 17.58 22.66
N ASN A 174 20.10 17.39 21.75
CA ASN A 174 21.14 18.37 21.40
C ASN A 174 21.31 18.48 19.88
N TRP A 175 21.71 19.66 19.40
CA TRP A 175 21.91 19.92 17.97
C TRP A 175 22.87 21.11 17.73
N ASN A 176 23.27 21.30 16.47
CA ASN A 176 24.00 22.48 16.03
C ASN A 176 23.12 23.34 15.13
N VAL A 177 23.05 24.64 15.43
CA VAL A 177 22.37 25.62 14.59
C VAL A 177 23.29 25.95 13.39
N PRO A 178 22.84 25.76 12.14
CA PRO A 178 23.63 26.08 10.96
C PRO A 178 23.73 27.59 10.72
N LYS A 179 24.75 28.03 9.97
CA LYS A 179 25.08 29.46 9.78
C LYS A 179 24.11 30.24 8.87
N GLN A 180 23.23 29.58 8.10
CA GLN A 180 22.55 30.22 6.96
C GLN A 180 21.07 29.87 6.74
N ASP A 181 20.37 29.26 7.71
CA ASP A 181 18.94 28.97 7.53
C ASP A 181 18.10 29.52 8.68
N ALA A 182 17.30 30.55 8.38
CA ALA A 182 16.20 31.00 9.24
C ALA A 182 14.98 30.05 9.17
N ARG A 183 15.15 28.86 8.58
CA ARG A 183 14.12 27.83 8.52
C ARG A 183 14.03 27.15 9.89
N ALA A 184 12.81 26.80 10.28
CA ALA A 184 12.61 26.03 11.50
C ALA A 184 13.32 24.67 11.36
N SER A 185 14.15 24.33 12.33
CA SER A 185 14.76 23.02 12.47
C SER A 185 13.92 22.17 13.42
N THR A 186 13.66 20.92 13.04
CA THR A 186 12.92 19.98 13.89
C THR A 186 13.89 18.98 14.50
N MET A 187 13.81 18.80 15.80
CA MET A 187 14.56 17.80 16.57
C MET A 187 13.59 16.92 17.34
N MET A 188 14.01 15.67 17.54
CA MET A 188 13.29 14.70 18.38
C MET A 188 14.06 14.52 19.69
N GLY A 189 13.32 14.32 20.77
CA GLY A 189 13.85 14.02 22.11
C GLY A 189 12.91 13.10 22.86
N ALA A 190 13.36 12.66 24.04
CA ALA A 190 12.57 11.84 24.95
C ALA A 190 12.90 12.24 26.40
N SER A 191 11.94 12.09 27.30
CA SER A 191 12.11 12.28 28.75
C SER A 191 11.55 11.09 29.50
N THR A 192 12.13 10.81 30.66
CA THR A 192 11.55 9.88 31.64
C THR A 192 10.35 10.47 32.38
N PHE A 193 10.19 11.79 32.39
CA PHE A 193 9.02 12.47 32.94
C PHE A 193 7.82 12.36 32.00
N HIS A 194 6.64 12.15 32.56
CA HIS A 194 5.38 12.33 31.85
C HIS A 194 5.08 13.83 31.67
N PRO A 195 4.26 14.26 30.68
CA PRO A 195 4.06 15.68 30.38
C PRO A 195 3.50 16.48 31.55
N ASP A 196 2.69 15.86 32.41
CA ASP A 196 2.10 16.41 33.63
C ASP A 196 3.08 16.53 34.80
N GLN A 197 4.33 16.09 34.63
CA GLN A 197 5.40 16.19 35.64
C GLN A 197 6.46 17.21 35.25
N ILE A 198 6.31 17.86 34.09
CA ILE A 198 7.26 18.84 33.55
C ILE A 198 6.67 20.22 33.84
N ASP A 199 7.43 21.06 34.55
CA ASP A 199 7.05 22.45 34.86
C ASP A 199 7.34 23.36 33.65
N ARG A 200 8.52 23.20 33.04
CA ARG A 200 8.92 24.00 31.87
C ARG A 200 10.04 23.35 31.06
N TYR A 201 10.20 23.84 29.85
CA TYR A 201 11.32 23.51 28.96
C TYR A 201 12.23 24.71 28.80
N GLU A 202 13.53 24.48 28.83
CA GLU A 202 14.55 25.50 28.59
C GLU A 202 15.44 25.12 27.42
N LEU A 203 15.58 26.07 26.49
CA LEU A 203 16.51 25.97 25.38
C LEU A 203 17.79 26.71 25.76
N ARG A 204 18.90 25.97 25.86
CA ARG A 204 20.20 26.49 26.30
C ARG A 204 21.26 26.21 25.25
N THR A 205 22.24 27.09 25.16
CA THR A 205 23.49 26.83 24.42
C THR A 205 24.37 25.85 25.17
N ALA A 206 25.34 25.23 24.49
CA ALA A 206 26.30 24.31 25.14
C ALA A 206 27.14 24.96 26.26
N ASP A 207 27.33 26.28 26.22
CA ASP A 207 27.99 27.08 27.25
C ASP A 207 27.05 27.53 28.39
N GLY A 208 25.77 27.11 28.36
CA GLY A 208 24.80 27.36 29.42
C GLY A 208 24.04 28.68 29.30
N LEU A 209 24.26 29.47 28.24
CA LEU A 209 23.45 30.66 27.96
C LEU A 209 22.01 30.24 27.63
N HIS A 210 21.07 30.71 28.44
CA HIS A 210 19.63 30.53 28.24
C HIS A 210 19.11 31.34 27.04
N LEU A 211 18.36 30.69 26.15
CA LEU A 211 17.81 31.29 24.92
C LEU A 211 16.29 31.48 24.98
N VAL A 212 15.52 30.47 25.41
CA VAL A 212 14.05 30.50 25.49
C VAL A 212 13.57 29.62 26.64
N THR A 213 12.55 30.08 27.36
CA THR A 213 11.74 29.28 28.29
C THR A 213 10.36 29.02 27.70
N LEU A 214 9.85 27.80 27.81
CA LEU A 214 8.48 27.43 27.48
C LEU A 214 7.83 26.77 28.71
N ASP A 215 6.83 27.42 29.29
CA ASP A 215 6.09 26.86 30.42
C ASP A 215 5.22 25.69 29.94
N ALA A 216 5.34 24.53 30.59
CA ALA A 216 4.46 23.42 30.25
C ALA A 216 3.01 23.77 30.63
N PRO A 217 2.02 23.28 29.87
CA PRO A 217 0.61 23.64 30.07
C PRO A 217 -0.04 22.99 31.29
#